data_AF-R4I5X8-F1
#
_entry.id   AF-R4I5X8-F1
#
_cell.length_a   1.000
_cell.length_b   1.000
_cell.length_c   1.000
_cell.angle_alpha   90.00
_cell.angle_beta   90.00
_cell.angle_gamma   90.00
#
_symmetry.space_group_name_H-M   'P 1'
#
loop_
_entity.id
_entity.type
_entity.pdbx_description
1 polymer ?
#
loop_
_entity_poly.entity_id
_entity_poly.type
_entity_poly.pdbx_seq_one_letter_code
_entity_poly.pdbx_strand_id
1 'polypeptide(L)'
;MELELDLSFFYESTILPECILIFFLIVILILDLILEIKNKSLLFFISSLSLSLSIIILLFQLQQQPTISFSGNFQTDNFNKIFQIFIALCSILCIPLSIDFIQCTKLSITEFLVFILTATIGGMFLCGANDLITIFVSLECLSLCSYLLSGYTKKDVRSNEAVMKYLLIGGTSSSILAYGFSWLYGLSGGEFQLQKIANGLINTEMYNSSGSLFALIFIIVGIGFKLSLVPFHQWTPDVYEGSPTPVVAFLSVASKVAGLALLARLFNIVFPSLSTQWHFILEILTICSMILGNLVAITQTSMKRMLAYSSISQIGYLMIGIITADFNGYTSMIVYLLFYIF
;
A
#
# COMPACT_ATOMS: atom_id res chain seq x y z
N MET A 1 34.88 -11.66 -25.84
CA MET A 1 33.52 -11.13 -25.69
C MET A 1 33.17 -11.30 -24.23
N GLU A 2 33.84 -10.48 -23.41
CA GLU A 2 33.67 -10.50 -21.97
C GLU A 2 32.28 -9.94 -21.68
N LEU A 3 31.46 -10.77 -21.05
CA LEU A 3 30.29 -10.30 -20.32
C LEU A 3 30.84 -9.49 -19.15
N GLU A 4 31.14 -8.21 -19.39
CA GLU A 4 31.08 -7.22 -18.34
C GLU A 4 29.64 -7.28 -17.82
N LEU A 5 29.44 -8.07 -16.75
CA LEU A 5 28.31 -7.92 -15.86
C LEU A 5 28.35 -6.47 -15.40
N ASP A 6 27.57 -5.64 -16.09
CA ASP A 6 27.36 -4.22 -15.80
C ASP A 6 26.88 -4.09 -14.35
N LEU A 7 27.83 -4.09 -13.41
CA LEU A 7 27.63 -3.77 -11.99
C LEU A 7 27.23 -2.30 -11.80
N SER A 8 27.22 -1.51 -12.89
CA SER A 8 26.49 -0.25 -13.03
C SER A 8 24.99 -0.40 -12.71
N PHE A 9 24.40 -1.58 -12.88
CA PHE A 9 23.03 -1.90 -12.46
C PHE A 9 22.81 -1.74 -10.95
N PHE A 10 23.87 -1.88 -10.13
CA PHE A 10 23.81 -1.70 -8.69
C PHE A 10 24.22 -0.29 -8.21
N TYR A 11 24.88 0.51 -9.05
CA TYR A 11 25.36 1.85 -8.67
C TYR A 11 24.35 2.98 -8.95
N GLU A 12 23.35 2.76 -9.83
CA GLU A 12 22.17 3.65 -10.03
C GLU A 12 20.90 3.15 -9.31
N SER A 13 21.09 2.39 -8.22
CA SER A 13 20.11 1.45 -7.68
C SER A 13 18.95 2.10 -6.91
N THR A 14 18.04 2.68 -7.69
CA THR A 14 16.70 3.14 -7.32
C THR A 14 15.91 2.11 -6.49
N ILE A 15 16.16 0.81 -6.71
CA ILE A 15 15.46 -0.32 -6.05
C ILE A 15 16.31 -1.05 -5.00
N LEU A 16 17.45 -0.50 -4.59
CA LEU A 16 18.33 -1.14 -3.60
C LEU A 16 17.63 -1.45 -2.26
N PRO A 17 16.77 -0.57 -1.70
CA PRO A 17 16.02 -0.84 -0.48
C PRO A 17 15.16 -2.11 -0.58
N GLU A 18 14.46 -2.29 -1.69
CA GLU A 18 13.60 -3.44 -1.96
C GLU A 18 14.43 -4.72 -2.16
N CYS A 19 15.55 -4.64 -2.89
CA CYS A 19 16.47 -5.76 -3.08
C CYS A 19 17.03 -6.30 -1.76
N ILE A 20 17.34 -5.41 -0.81
CA ILE A 20 17.81 -5.82 0.53
C ILE A 20 16.73 -6.63 1.26
N LEU A 21 15.49 -6.15 1.25
CA LEU A 21 14.39 -6.87 1.87
C LEU A 21 14.16 -8.23 1.23
N ILE A 22 14.22 -8.33 -0.10
CA ILE A 22 14.11 -9.60 -0.83
C ILE A 22 15.25 -10.55 -0.43
N PHE A 23 16.49 -10.06 -0.39
CA PHE A 23 17.65 -10.86 -0.01
C PHE A 23 17.49 -11.43 1.40
N PHE A 24 17.15 -10.59 2.38
CA PHE A 24 16.95 -11.04 3.77
C PHE A 24 15.73 -11.94 3.93
N LEU A 25 14.67 -11.74 3.13
CA LEU A 25 13.53 -12.64 3.10
C LEU A 25 13.92 -14.05 2.63
N ILE A 26 14.72 -14.14 1.56
CA ILE A 26 15.27 -15.41 1.08
C ILE A 26 16.17 -16.05 2.15
N VAL A 27 17.02 -15.26 2.82
CA VAL A 27 17.83 -15.75 3.93
C VAL A 27 16.95 -16.32 5.05
N ILE A 28 15.90 -15.62 5.46
CA ILE A 28 14.95 -16.10 6.48
C ILE A 28 14.33 -17.43 6.07
N LEU A 29 13.88 -17.57 4.81
CA LEU A 29 13.32 -18.82 4.29
C LEU A 29 14.34 -19.97 4.30
N ILE A 30 15.57 -19.71 3.86
CA ILE A 30 16.65 -20.70 3.84
C ILE A 30 17.01 -21.15 5.26
N LEU A 31 17.11 -20.22 6.21
CA LEU A 31 17.40 -20.50 7.61
C LEU A 31 16.30 -21.36 8.26
N ASP A 32 15.03 -21.10 7.92
CA ASP A 32 13.90 -21.88 8.43
C ASP A 32 13.86 -23.29 7.83
N LEU A 33 14.02 -23.41 6.50
CA LEU A 33 13.90 -24.68 5.78
C LEU A 33 15.11 -25.61 5.96
N ILE A 34 16.34 -25.08 5.99
CA ILE A 34 17.55 -25.90 6.03
C ILE A 34 18.02 -26.15 7.46
N LEU A 35 18.05 -25.10 8.28
CA LEU A 35 18.67 -25.15 9.60
C LEU A 35 17.66 -25.41 10.73
N GLU A 36 16.36 -25.50 10.41
CA GLU A 36 15.25 -25.69 11.35
C GLU A 36 15.44 -24.86 12.63
N ILE A 37 15.86 -23.60 12.46
CA ILE A 37 16.30 -22.77 13.58
C ILE A 37 15.13 -22.56 14.53
N LYS A 38 15.19 -23.22 15.67
CA LYS A 38 14.22 -23.03 16.77
C LYS A 38 14.35 -21.65 17.42
N ASN A 39 15.44 -20.93 17.16
CA ASN A 39 15.71 -19.63 17.75
C ASN A 39 14.91 -18.50 17.06
N LYS A 40 13.70 -18.30 17.57
CA LYS A 40 12.74 -17.29 17.13
C LYS A 40 13.28 -15.86 17.18
N SER A 41 14.12 -15.53 18.16
CA SER A 41 14.66 -14.17 18.33
C SER A 41 15.63 -13.78 17.21
N LEU A 42 16.37 -14.74 16.66
CA LEU A 42 17.30 -14.52 15.56
C LEU A 42 16.56 -14.13 14.27
N LEU A 43 15.45 -14.80 13.95
CA LEU A 43 14.62 -14.47 12.78
C LEU A 43 14.04 -13.04 12.89
N PHE A 44 13.56 -12.67 14.08
CA PHE A 44 13.10 -11.30 14.32
C PHE A 44 14.22 -10.27 14.15
N PHE A 45 15.40 -10.53 14.72
CA PHE A 45 16.55 -9.64 14.58
C PHE A 45 16.97 -9.47 13.12
N ILE A 46 16.98 -10.54 12.33
CA ILE A 46 17.29 -10.46 10.89
C ILE A 46 16.25 -9.61 10.16
N SER A 47 14.95 -9.83 10.44
CA SER A 47 13.88 -9.06 9.79
C SER A 47 13.92 -7.57 10.16
N SER A 48 14.15 -7.22 11.43
CA SER A 48 14.27 -5.82 11.86
C SER A 48 15.54 -5.16 11.34
N LEU A 49 16.65 -5.90 11.24
CA LEU A 49 17.89 -5.44 10.61
C LEU A 49 17.69 -5.14 9.13
N SER A 50 16.96 -5.98 8.40
CA SER A 50 16.69 -5.75 6.98
C SER A 50 15.92 -4.45 6.73
N LEU A 51 14.92 -4.17 7.57
CA LEU A 51 14.10 -2.94 7.50
C LEU A 51 14.86 -1.70 7.96
N SER A 52 15.73 -1.81 8.97
CA SER A 52 16.55 -0.68 9.38
C SER A 52 17.58 -0.31 8.32
N LEU A 53 18.21 -1.31 7.68
CA LEU A 53 19.09 -1.09 6.54
C LEU A 53 18.37 -0.43 5.36
N SER A 54 17.17 -0.90 5.00
CA SER A 54 16.39 -0.30 3.92
C SER A 54 16.03 1.16 4.22
N ILE A 55 15.64 1.48 5.47
CA ILE A 55 15.35 2.86 5.90
C ILE A 55 16.60 3.74 5.83
N ILE A 56 17.75 3.26 6.32
CA ILE A 56 19.01 4.02 6.29
C ILE A 56 19.38 4.39 4.85
N ILE A 57 19.26 3.45 3.91
CA ILE A 57 19.55 3.71 2.50
C ILE A 57 18.57 4.72 1.90
N LEU A 58 17.27 4.58 2.17
CA LEU A 58 16.27 5.54 1.72
C LEU A 58 16.56 6.95 2.22
N LEU A 59 17.00 7.09 3.48
CA LEU A 59 17.39 8.39 4.05
C LEU A 59 18.59 9.01 3.33
N PHE A 60 19.60 8.22 2.96
CA PHE A 60 20.72 8.70 2.15
C PHE A 60 20.28 9.07 0.72
N GLN A 61 19.32 8.33 0.15
CA GLN A 61 18.80 8.59 -1.18
C GLN A 61 17.91 9.84 -1.27
N LEU A 62 17.41 10.40 -0.15
CA LEU A 62 16.60 11.64 -0.17
C LEU A 62 17.31 12.87 -0.76
N GLN A 63 18.65 12.87 -0.76
CA GLN A 63 19.46 13.95 -1.33
C GLN A 63 19.71 13.79 -2.83
N GLN A 64 19.37 12.63 -3.41
CA GLN A 64 19.59 12.35 -4.82
C GLN A 64 18.47 12.96 -5.68
N GLN A 65 18.84 13.38 -6.88
CA GLN A 65 17.89 13.89 -7.87
C GLN A 65 16.88 12.82 -8.29
N PRO A 66 15.68 13.22 -8.73
CA PRO A 66 14.69 12.29 -9.23
C PRO A 66 15.21 11.57 -10.47
N THR A 67 15.14 10.24 -10.45
CA THR A 67 15.57 9.39 -11.57
C THR A 67 14.44 8.46 -11.98
N ILE A 68 14.38 8.18 -13.27
CA ILE A 68 13.43 7.26 -13.88
C ILE A 68 14.22 6.04 -14.32
N SER A 69 13.87 4.87 -13.78
CA SER A 69 14.54 3.60 -14.06
C SER A 69 13.61 2.63 -14.79
N PHE A 70 14.16 1.48 -15.22
CA PHE A 70 13.42 0.41 -15.89
C PHE A 70 12.57 0.88 -17.07
N SER A 71 13.19 1.61 -18.00
CA SER A 71 12.53 2.12 -19.23
C SER A 71 11.30 3.00 -19.00
N GLY A 72 11.17 3.61 -17.82
CA GLY A 72 10.02 4.47 -17.48
C GLY A 72 9.03 3.87 -16.50
N ASN A 73 9.20 2.61 -16.11
CA ASN A 73 8.22 1.89 -15.29
C ASN A 73 8.33 2.20 -13.79
N PHE A 74 9.51 2.64 -13.35
CA PHE A 74 9.74 2.99 -11.95
C PHE A 74 10.32 4.40 -11.87
N GLN A 75 9.74 5.21 -10.99
CA GLN A 75 10.19 6.58 -10.74
C GLN A 75 10.60 6.71 -9.28
N THR A 76 11.76 7.29 -9.02
CA THR A 76 12.22 7.58 -7.67
C THR A 76 12.31 9.08 -7.43
N ASP A 77 11.29 9.63 -6.78
CA ASP A 77 11.28 11.00 -6.29
C ASP A 77 11.28 11.03 -4.75
N ASN A 78 11.46 12.23 -4.19
CA ASN A 78 11.42 12.43 -2.73
C ASN A 78 10.06 12.06 -2.14
N PHE A 79 8.96 12.30 -2.86
CA PHE A 79 7.63 11.85 -2.46
C PHE A 79 7.61 10.33 -2.25
N ASN A 80 8.10 9.57 -3.20
CA ASN A 80 8.05 8.10 -3.22
C ASN A 80 8.91 7.54 -2.08
N LYS A 81 10.12 8.09 -1.91
CA LYS A 81 11.05 7.73 -0.84
C LYS A 81 10.44 7.96 0.56
N ILE A 82 9.73 9.08 0.78
CA ILE A 82 9.07 9.36 2.07
C ILE A 82 8.00 8.30 2.37
N PHE A 83 7.15 7.96 1.40
CA PHE A 83 6.11 6.94 1.59
C PHE A 83 6.70 5.53 1.77
N GLN A 84 7.79 5.20 1.07
CA GLN A 84 8.54 3.96 1.28
C GLN A 84 9.13 3.89 2.69
N ILE A 85 9.70 4.98 3.20
CA ILE A 85 10.18 5.08 4.59
C ILE A 85 9.01 4.82 5.55
N PHE A 86 7.84 5.45 5.36
CA PHE A 86 6.67 5.22 6.21
C PHE A 86 6.21 3.76 6.22
N ILE A 87 6.16 3.09 5.07
CA ILE A 87 5.80 1.66 4.99
C ILE A 87 6.81 0.80 5.74
N ALA A 88 8.11 1.04 5.54
CA ALA A 88 9.16 0.33 6.27
C ALA A 88 9.06 0.59 7.79
N LEU A 89 8.79 1.85 8.20
CA LEU A 89 8.61 2.24 9.60
C LEU A 89 7.40 1.55 10.26
N CYS A 90 6.29 1.41 9.53
CA CYS A 90 5.14 0.66 10.03
C CYS A 90 5.49 -0.81 10.28
N SER A 91 6.24 -1.43 9.37
CA SER A 91 6.62 -2.83 9.51
C SER A 91 7.64 -3.10 10.60
N ILE A 92 8.62 -2.22 10.79
CA ILE A 92 9.62 -2.37 11.85
C ILE A 92 8.97 -2.21 13.24
N LEU A 93 7.92 -1.39 13.37
CA LEU A 93 7.12 -1.28 14.59
C LEU A 93 6.18 -2.49 14.78
N CYS A 94 5.64 -3.05 13.70
CA CYS A 94 4.74 -4.20 13.76
C CYS A 94 5.44 -5.50 14.20
N ILE A 95 6.69 -5.72 13.78
CA ILE A 95 7.41 -6.98 14.05
C ILE A 95 7.57 -7.24 15.57
N PRO A 96 8.05 -6.29 16.40
CA PRO A 96 8.12 -6.47 17.85
C PRO A 96 6.75 -6.77 18.49
N LEU A 97 5.68 -6.10 18.05
CA LEU A 97 4.32 -6.34 18.54
C LEU A 97 3.84 -7.79 18.28
N SER A 98 4.40 -8.44 17.25
CA SER A 98 4.06 -9.82 16.91
C SER A 98 4.76 -10.87 17.77
N ILE A 99 5.86 -10.53 18.45
CA ILE A 99 6.69 -11.50 19.19
C ILE A 99 5.86 -12.20 20.26
N ASP A 100 5.25 -11.42 21.16
CA ASP A 100 4.45 -11.96 22.27
C ASP A 100 3.20 -12.67 21.75
N PHE A 101 2.56 -12.12 20.71
CA PHE A 101 1.38 -12.72 20.11
C PHE A 101 1.67 -14.12 19.53
N ILE A 102 2.78 -14.27 18.79
CA ILE A 102 3.13 -15.54 18.15
C ILE A 102 3.65 -16.55 19.18
N GLN A 103 4.33 -16.10 20.25
CA GLN A 103 4.72 -16.97 21.37
C GLN A 103 3.49 -17.57 22.07
N CYS A 104 2.47 -16.75 22.34
CA CYS A 104 1.22 -17.20 22.97
C CYS A 104 0.41 -18.16 22.09
N THR A 105 0.33 -17.90 20.78
CA THR A 105 -0.45 -18.72 19.83
C THR A 105 0.28 -19.97 19.33
N LYS A 106 1.59 -20.10 19.59
CA LYS A 106 2.45 -21.21 19.16
C LYS A 106 2.46 -21.46 17.64
N LEU A 107 2.19 -20.43 16.85
CA LEU A 107 2.25 -20.47 15.38
C LEU A 107 3.69 -20.27 14.88
N SER A 108 3.92 -20.58 13.60
CA SER A 108 5.20 -20.48 12.90
C SER A 108 5.54 -19.02 12.56
N ILE A 109 6.52 -18.45 13.25
CA ILE A 109 6.96 -17.05 13.06
C ILE A 109 7.40 -16.76 11.64
N THR A 110 8.04 -17.75 10.99
CA THR A 110 8.57 -17.59 9.64
C THR A 110 7.45 -17.27 8.65
N GLU A 111 6.30 -17.95 8.72
CA GLU A 111 5.13 -17.63 7.86
C GLU A 111 4.70 -16.16 8.03
N PHE A 112 4.65 -15.68 9.27
CA PHE A 112 4.27 -14.29 9.57
C PHE A 112 5.28 -13.28 9.00
N LEU A 113 6.58 -13.50 9.22
CA LEU A 113 7.63 -12.62 8.73
C LEU A 113 7.69 -12.57 7.21
N VAL A 114 7.51 -13.73 6.54
CA VAL A 114 7.47 -13.80 5.08
C VAL A 114 6.32 -12.95 4.55
N PHE A 115 5.11 -13.09 5.09
CA PHE A 115 3.97 -12.29 4.62
C PHE A 115 4.10 -10.80 4.94
N ILE A 116 4.65 -10.42 6.09
CA ILE A 116 4.89 -8.99 6.39
C ILE A 116 5.95 -8.41 5.46
N LEU A 117 7.09 -9.07 5.28
CA LEU A 117 8.17 -8.55 4.43
C LEU A 117 7.77 -8.53 2.95
N THR A 118 7.04 -9.54 2.46
CA THR A 118 6.49 -9.49 1.09
C THR A 118 5.45 -8.38 0.93
N ALA A 119 4.58 -8.16 1.92
CA ALA A 119 3.64 -7.04 1.92
C ALA A 119 4.36 -5.69 1.89
N THR A 120 5.44 -5.51 2.67
CA THR A 120 6.20 -4.26 2.67
C THR A 120 6.91 -4.02 1.35
N ILE A 121 7.53 -5.05 0.77
CA ILE A 121 8.13 -4.98 -0.57
C ILE A 121 7.06 -4.56 -1.60
N GLY A 122 5.88 -5.19 -1.59
CA GLY A 122 4.76 -4.83 -2.46
C GLY A 122 4.33 -3.36 -2.28
N GLY A 123 4.20 -2.90 -1.04
CA GLY A 123 3.89 -1.50 -0.74
C GLY A 123 4.98 -0.52 -1.19
N MET A 124 6.26 -0.88 -1.04
CA MET A 124 7.38 -0.05 -1.46
C MET A 124 7.44 0.10 -2.99
N PHE A 125 7.23 -1.00 -3.73
CA PHE A 125 7.12 -0.96 -5.18
C PHE A 125 5.90 -0.14 -5.63
N LEU A 126 4.75 -0.27 -4.94
CA LEU A 126 3.55 0.51 -5.26
C LEU A 126 3.82 2.01 -5.16
N CYS A 127 4.57 2.43 -4.15
CA CYS A 127 4.97 3.83 -3.99
C CYS A 127 5.91 4.34 -5.08
N GLY A 128 6.62 3.51 -5.84
CA GLY A 128 7.50 3.93 -6.94
C GLY A 128 6.99 3.60 -8.35
N ALA A 129 5.90 2.84 -8.45
CA ALA A 129 5.30 2.40 -9.70
C ALA A 129 4.84 3.60 -10.58
N ASN A 130 5.16 3.54 -11.87
CA ASN A 130 4.85 4.57 -12.88
C ASN A 130 4.11 4.01 -14.11
N ASP A 131 3.72 2.74 -14.09
CA ASP A 131 2.90 2.11 -15.11
C ASP A 131 1.76 1.29 -14.49
N LEU A 132 0.66 1.12 -15.23
CA LEU A 132 -0.55 0.45 -14.73
C LEU A 132 -0.28 -1.00 -14.30
N ILE A 133 0.66 -1.69 -14.96
CA ILE A 133 0.96 -3.10 -14.67
C ILE A 133 1.72 -3.20 -13.35
N THR A 134 2.80 -2.42 -13.16
CA THR A 134 3.53 -2.45 -11.88
C THR A 134 2.65 -1.98 -10.73
N ILE A 135 1.78 -0.99 -10.93
CA ILE A 135 0.78 -0.58 -9.93
C ILE A 135 -0.11 -1.77 -9.55
N PHE A 136 -0.69 -2.46 -10.54
CA PHE A 136 -1.59 -3.57 -10.27
C PHE A 136 -0.88 -4.73 -9.55
N VAL A 137 0.29 -5.14 -10.05
CA VAL A 137 1.06 -6.27 -9.49
C VAL A 137 1.53 -5.97 -8.06
N SER A 138 2.04 -4.76 -7.81
CA SER A 138 2.51 -4.36 -6.47
C SER A 138 1.35 -4.25 -5.47
N LEU A 139 0.21 -3.68 -5.90
CA LEU A 139 -1.02 -3.62 -5.11
C LEU A 139 -1.56 -5.03 -4.79
N GLU A 140 -1.57 -5.93 -5.77
CA GLU A 140 -1.99 -7.33 -5.58
C GLU A 140 -1.05 -8.09 -4.64
N CYS A 141 0.27 -7.92 -4.79
CA CYS A 141 1.27 -8.51 -3.90
C CYS A 141 1.03 -8.08 -2.44
N LEU A 142 0.87 -6.76 -2.20
CA LEU A 142 0.50 -6.23 -0.89
C LEU A 142 -0.82 -6.83 -0.39
N SER A 143 -1.81 -6.99 -1.27
CA SER A 143 -3.15 -7.46 -0.93
C SER A 143 -3.20 -8.93 -0.53
N LEU A 144 -2.57 -9.82 -1.31
CA LEU A 144 -2.59 -11.26 -1.08
C LEU A 144 -1.90 -11.58 0.24
N CYS A 145 -0.76 -10.93 0.51
CA CYS A 145 -0.05 -11.07 1.78
C CYS A 145 -0.89 -10.55 2.96
N SER A 146 -1.62 -9.45 2.76
CA SER A 146 -2.56 -8.90 3.75
C SER A 146 -3.73 -9.86 4.05
N TYR A 147 -4.28 -10.53 3.03
CA TYR A 147 -5.33 -11.54 3.20
C TYR A 147 -4.80 -12.73 3.99
N LEU A 148 -3.61 -13.24 3.65
CA LEU A 148 -2.99 -14.36 4.35
C LEU A 148 -2.66 -14.01 5.81
N LEU A 149 -2.19 -12.80 6.09
CA LEU A 149 -1.95 -12.31 7.44
C LEU A 149 -3.24 -12.23 8.27
N SER A 150 -4.36 -11.77 7.69
CA SER A 150 -5.65 -11.73 8.42
C SER A 150 -6.11 -13.11 8.91
N GLY A 151 -5.65 -14.17 8.23
CA GLY A 151 -5.98 -15.58 8.46
C GLY A 151 -4.94 -16.37 9.19
N TYR A 152 -3.96 -15.68 9.76
CA TYR A 152 -2.79 -16.32 10.33
C TYR A 152 -3.18 -17.30 11.46
N THR A 153 -4.21 -16.98 12.24
CA THR A 153 -4.80 -17.87 13.26
C THR A 153 -5.81 -18.87 12.66
N LYS A 154 -5.30 -19.84 11.89
CA LYS A 154 -6.08 -20.85 11.12
C LYS A 154 -7.16 -21.61 11.92
N LYS A 155 -7.00 -21.72 13.24
CA LYS A 155 -7.93 -22.44 14.14
C LYS A 155 -9.06 -21.56 14.69
N ASP A 156 -8.95 -20.24 14.57
CA ASP A 156 -9.97 -19.32 15.05
C ASP A 156 -10.99 -19.04 13.94
N VAL A 157 -12.25 -19.35 14.21
CA VAL A 157 -13.37 -19.13 13.27
C VAL A 157 -13.50 -17.65 12.92
N ARG A 158 -13.24 -16.74 13.87
CA ARG A 158 -13.33 -15.29 13.63
C ARG A 158 -12.27 -14.79 12.65
N SER A 159 -11.05 -15.32 12.76
CA SER A 159 -9.95 -15.02 11.83
C SER A 159 -10.25 -15.58 10.44
N ASN A 160 -10.82 -16.78 10.35
CA ASN A 160 -11.21 -17.38 9.07
C ASN A 160 -12.35 -16.59 8.39
N GLU A 161 -13.34 -16.12 9.17
CA GLU A 161 -14.40 -15.26 8.66
C GLU A 161 -13.85 -13.92 8.14
N ALA A 162 -12.94 -13.29 8.88
CA ALA A 162 -12.27 -12.05 8.49
C ALA A 162 -11.54 -12.21 7.15
N VAL A 163 -10.74 -13.27 6.97
CA VAL A 163 -10.04 -13.53 5.70
C VAL A 163 -11.01 -13.70 4.56
N MET A 164 -12.07 -14.50 4.75
CA MET A 164 -13.01 -14.79 3.68
C MET A 164 -13.69 -13.51 3.21
N LYS A 165 -14.14 -12.67 4.15
CA LYS A 165 -14.68 -11.34 3.85
C LYS A 165 -13.64 -10.47 3.16
N TYR A 166 -12.41 -10.43 3.68
CA TYR A 166 -11.37 -9.55 3.14
C TYR A 166 -10.96 -9.93 1.72
N LEU A 167 -10.76 -11.23 1.47
CA LEU A 167 -10.36 -11.77 0.18
C LEU A 167 -11.46 -11.60 -0.86
N LEU A 168 -12.71 -11.90 -0.52
CA LEU A 168 -13.83 -11.77 -1.48
C LEU A 168 -14.04 -10.30 -1.87
N ILE A 169 -14.19 -9.41 -0.88
CA ILE A 169 -14.42 -7.99 -1.15
C ILE A 169 -13.17 -7.37 -1.80
N GLY A 170 -11.98 -7.75 -1.34
CA GLY A 170 -10.71 -7.35 -1.90
C GLY A 170 -10.53 -7.75 -3.36
N GLY A 171 -10.77 -9.01 -3.70
CA GLY A 171 -10.70 -9.50 -5.08
C GLY A 171 -11.73 -8.84 -6.00
N THR A 172 -12.93 -8.54 -5.50
CA THR A 172 -13.91 -7.77 -6.28
C THR A 172 -13.44 -6.34 -6.53
N SER A 173 -12.87 -5.68 -5.52
CA SER A 173 -12.36 -4.31 -5.63
C SER A 173 -11.19 -4.21 -6.62
N SER A 174 -10.28 -5.19 -6.63
CA SER A 174 -9.15 -5.19 -7.53
C SER A 174 -9.54 -5.57 -8.96
N SER A 175 -10.55 -6.42 -9.13
CA SER A 175 -11.15 -6.67 -10.44
C SER A 175 -11.78 -5.40 -11.03
N ILE A 176 -12.48 -4.61 -10.21
CA ILE A 176 -13.05 -3.32 -10.62
C ILE A 176 -11.93 -2.33 -10.98
N LEU A 177 -10.86 -2.26 -10.17
CA LEU A 177 -9.69 -1.43 -10.44
C LEU A 177 -9.01 -1.81 -11.76
N ALA A 178 -8.79 -3.10 -12.00
CA ALA A 178 -8.22 -3.63 -13.24
C ALA A 178 -9.09 -3.28 -14.46
N TYR A 179 -10.42 -3.31 -14.29
CA TYR A 179 -11.34 -2.86 -15.33
C TYR A 179 -11.20 -1.36 -15.61
N GLY A 180 -11.02 -0.52 -14.59
CA GLY A 180 -10.68 0.90 -14.76
C GLY A 180 -9.36 1.12 -15.52
N PHE A 181 -8.33 0.33 -15.22
CA PHE A 181 -7.06 0.35 -15.95
C PHE A 181 -7.21 -0.09 -17.41
N SER A 182 -8.07 -1.07 -17.69
CA SER A 182 -8.36 -1.50 -19.06
C SER A 182 -8.98 -0.40 -19.91
N TRP A 183 -9.86 0.43 -19.32
CA TRP A 183 -10.41 1.61 -19.98
C TRP A 183 -9.32 2.64 -20.27
N LEU A 184 -8.45 2.95 -19.31
CA LEU A 184 -7.33 3.88 -19.53
C LEU A 184 -6.41 3.41 -20.65
N TYR A 185 -6.07 2.12 -20.66
CA TYR A 185 -5.23 1.50 -21.69
C TYR A 185 -5.87 1.61 -23.08
N GLY A 186 -7.17 1.31 -23.21
CA GLY A 186 -7.88 1.39 -24.47
C GLY A 186 -8.02 2.83 -25.00
N LEU A 187 -8.35 3.78 -24.11
CA LEU A 187 -8.56 5.18 -24.48
C LEU A 187 -7.26 5.93 -24.81
N SER A 188 -6.14 5.52 -24.22
CA SER A 188 -4.82 6.12 -24.48
C SER A 188 -4.18 5.64 -25.78
N GLY A 189 -4.75 4.64 -26.45
CA GLY A 189 -4.19 4.05 -27.67
C GLY A 189 -3.22 2.89 -27.42
N GLY A 190 -3.24 2.29 -26.22
CA GLY A 190 -2.42 1.13 -25.87
C GLY A 190 -1.20 1.46 -25.01
N GLU A 191 -1.21 2.58 -24.29
CA GLU A 191 -0.11 2.99 -23.42
C GLU A 191 -0.28 2.50 -21.98
N PHE A 192 0.83 2.12 -21.34
CA PHE A 192 0.84 1.61 -19.96
C PHE A 192 1.44 2.60 -18.94
N GLN A 193 2.38 3.43 -19.37
CA GLN A 193 3.08 4.38 -18.49
C GLN A 193 2.17 5.58 -18.21
N LEU A 194 2.09 6.03 -16.96
CA LEU A 194 1.13 7.06 -16.53
C LEU A 194 1.23 8.35 -17.36
N GLN A 195 2.46 8.83 -17.61
CA GLN A 195 2.69 10.02 -18.42
C GLN A 195 2.29 9.82 -19.89
N LYS A 196 2.55 8.63 -20.46
CA LYS A 196 2.14 8.30 -21.83
C LYS A 196 0.64 8.13 -21.95
N ILE A 197 -0.03 7.62 -20.92
CA ILE A 197 -1.49 7.55 -20.85
C ILE A 197 -2.08 8.95 -20.87
N ALA A 198 -1.56 9.87 -20.05
CA ALA A 198 -2.02 11.25 -20.04
C ALA A 198 -1.87 11.92 -21.43
N ASN A 199 -0.72 11.74 -22.08
CA ASN A 199 -0.49 12.25 -23.44
C ASN A 199 -1.38 11.55 -24.49
N GLY A 200 -1.57 10.23 -24.37
CA GLY A 200 -2.43 9.44 -25.25
C GLY A 200 -3.87 9.91 -25.19
N LEU A 201 -4.41 10.16 -23.99
CA LEU A 201 -5.76 10.70 -23.79
C LEU A 201 -5.96 12.09 -24.42
N ILE A 202 -4.91 12.91 -24.46
CA ILE A 202 -4.93 14.21 -25.15
C ILE A 202 -4.91 13.98 -26.67
N ASN A 203 -4.00 13.13 -27.16
CA ASN A 203 -3.84 12.85 -28.59
C ASN A 203 -5.06 12.19 -29.22
N THR A 204 -5.78 11.34 -28.48
CA THR A 204 -7.03 10.72 -28.94
C THR A 204 -8.26 11.58 -28.68
N GLU A 205 -8.10 12.77 -28.09
CA GLU A 205 -9.18 13.67 -27.66
C GLU A 205 -10.19 13.02 -26.68
N MET A 206 -9.79 11.92 -26.02
CA MET A 206 -10.64 11.16 -25.10
C MET A 206 -10.55 11.61 -23.63
N TYR A 207 -9.75 12.63 -23.33
CA TYR A 207 -9.47 13.09 -21.96
C TYR A 207 -10.73 13.46 -21.15
N ASN A 208 -11.78 13.98 -21.79
CA ASN A 208 -13.07 14.33 -21.16
C ASN A 208 -14.25 13.51 -21.71
N SER A 209 -13.96 12.30 -22.19
CA SER A 209 -14.99 11.37 -22.70
C SER A 209 -15.76 10.71 -21.56
N SER A 210 -16.93 10.14 -21.85
CA SER A 210 -17.63 9.27 -20.89
C SER A 210 -16.79 8.07 -20.47
N GLY A 211 -15.91 7.59 -21.37
CA GLY A 211 -14.98 6.49 -21.09
C GLY A 211 -13.97 6.85 -20.00
N SER A 212 -13.38 8.06 -20.04
CA SER A 212 -12.42 8.49 -19.02
C SER A 212 -13.09 8.69 -17.66
N LEU A 213 -14.36 9.14 -17.64
CA LEU A 213 -15.18 9.20 -16.42
C LEU A 213 -15.46 7.79 -15.84
N PHE A 214 -15.79 6.80 -16.67
CA PHE A 214 -15.95 5.42 -16.19
C PHE A 214 -14.64 4.86 -15.62
N ALA A 215 -13.52 5.11 -16.29
CA ALA A 215 -12.20 4.70 -15.79
C ALA A 215 -11.92 5.32 -14.41
N LEU A 216 -12.15 6.63 -14.27
CA LEU A 216 -11.97 7.37 -13.03
C LEU A 216 -12.84 6.79 -11.90
N ILE A 217 -14.13 6.51 -12.15
CA ILE A 217 -15.02 5.94 -11.14
C ILE A 217 -14.55 4.56 -10.69
N PHE A 218 -14.19 3.67 -11.62
CA PHE A 218 -13.71 2.33 -11.26
C PHE A 218 -12.39 2.36 -10.49
N ILE A 219 -11.48 3.27 -10.83
CA ILE A 219 -10.24 3.48 -10.09
C ILE A 219 -10.51 4.02 -8.68
N ILE A 220 -11.43 5.00 -8.54
CA ILE A 220 -11.85 5.50 -7.22
C ILE A 220 -12.45 4.39 -6.37
N VAL A 221 -13.27 3.50 -6.94
CA VAL A 221 -13.86 2.36 -6.20
C VAL A 221 -12.75 1.44 -5.65
N GLY A 222 -11.79 1.06 -6.49
CA GLY A 222 -10.70 0.16 -6.09
C GLY A 222 -9.75 0.77 -5.06
N ILE A 223 -9.31 2.01 -5.28
CA ILE A 223 -8.44 2.71 -4.34
C ILE A 223 -9.21 3.09 -3.06
N GLY A 224 -10.49 3.47 -3.18
CA GLY A 224 -11.37 3.76 -2.06
C GLY A 224 -11.59 2.57 -1.14
N PHE A 225 -11.69 1.35 -1.70
CA PHE A 225 -11.67 0.12 -0.91
C PHE A 225 -10.37 -0.03 -0.13
N LYS A 226 -9.20 0.15 -0.79
CA LYS A 226 -7.89 0.04 -0.14
C LYS A 226 -7.72 1.04 1.01
N LEU A 227 -8.19 2.27 0.81
CA LEU A 227 -8.18 3.33 1.81
C LEU A 227 -9.28 3.19 2.87
N SER A 228 -10.23 2.28 2.67
CA SER A 228 -11.38 2.08 3.54
C SER A 228 -12.29 3.32 3.63
N LEU A 229 -12.44 4.04 2.52
CA LEU A 229 -13.34 5.18 2.42
C LEU A 229 -14.79 4.70 2.40
N VAL A 230 -15.71 5.48 2.97
CA VAL A 230 -17.15 5.27 2.81
C VAL A 230 -17.52 5.57 1.35
N PRO A 231 -18.25 4.68 0.64
CA PRO A 231 -18.99 3.51 1.11
C PRO A 231 -18.24 2.16 1.10
N PHE A 232 -17.00 2.11 0.64
CA PHE A 232 -16.18 0.89 0.46
C PHE A 232 -15.51 0.34 1.74
N HIS A 233 -15.83 0.89 2.91
CA HIS A 233 -15.23 0.57 4.21
C HIS A 233 -15.73 -0.72 4.87
N GLN A 234 -16.74 -1.39 4.32
CA GLN A 234 -17.48 -2.49 4.98
C GLN A 234 -16.59 -3.64 5.48
N TRP A 235 -15.45 -3.87 4.84
CA TRP A 235 -14.51 -4.90 5.23
C TRP A 235 -13.74 -4.57 6.53
N THR A 236 -13.45 -3.30 6.81
CA THR A 236 -12.48 -2.96 7.87
C THR A 236 -12.90 -3.32 9.28
N PRO A 237 -14.15 -3.07 9.74
CA PRO A 237 -14.49 -3.35 11.13
C PRO A 237 -14.41 -4.84 11.46
N ASP A 238 -14.90 -5.68 10.54
CA ASP A 238 -14.92 -7.13 10.73
C ASP A 238 -13.52 -7.74 10.59
N VAL A 239 -12.72 -7.25 9.63
CA VAL A 239 -11.34 -7.71 9.45
C VAL A 239 -10.47 -7.30 10.63
N TYR A 240 -10.63 -6.09 11.14
CA TYR A 240 -9.86 -5.61 12.29
C TYR A 240 -10.23 -6.37 13.56
N GLU A 241 -11.51 -6.70 13.74
CA GLU A 241 -11.94 -7.46 14.91
C GLU A 241 -11.43 -8.90 14.89
N GLY A 242 -11.57 -9.58 13.74
CA GLY A 242 -11.23 -11.00 13.57
C GLY A 242 -9.74 -11.28 13.39
N SER A 243 -8.95 -10.31 12.88
CA SER A 243 -7.53 -10.52 12.63
C SER A 243 -6.67 -10.42 13.90
N PRO A 244 -5.49 -11.07 13.93
CA PRO A 244 -4.47 -10.85 14.96
C PRO A 244 -4.11 -9.38 15.16
N THR A 245 -3.92 -8.93 16.40
CA THR A 245 -3.62 -7.52 16.70
C THR A 245 -2.40 -6.95 15.96
N PRO A 246 -1.27 -7.67 15.77
CA PRO A 246 -0.14 -7.13 15.02
C PRO A 246 -0.50 -6.90 13.55
N VAL A 247 -1.28 -7.81 12.96
CA VAL A 247 -1.75 -7.69 11.57
C VAL A 247 -2.62 -6.46 11.42
N VAL A 248 -3.53 -6.22 12.37
CA VAL A 248 -4.39 -5.03 12.36
C VAL A 248 -3.57 -3.75 12.44
N ALA A 249 -2.53 -3.70 13.27
CA ALA A 249 -1.62 -2.56 13.37
C ALA A 249 -0.89 -2.28 12.04
N PHE A 250 -0.43 -3.34 11.35
CA PHE A 250 0.16 -3.20 10.02
C PHE A 250 -0.85 -2.71 8.98
N LEU A 251 -2.03 -3.34 8.91
CA LEU A 251 -3.08 -2.99 7.95
C LEU A 251 -3.61 -1.58 8.17
N SER A 252 -3.72 -1.12 9.41
CA SER A 252 -4.26 0.20 9.73
C SER A 252 -3.41 1.35 9.23
N VAL A 253 -2.12 1.12 8.96
CA VAL A 253 -1.21 2.18 8.56
C VAL A 253 -0.52 1.86 7.23
N ALA A 254 0.29 0.81 7.15
CA ALA A 254 1.14 0.53 5.98
C ALA A 254 0.34 0.39 4.67
N SER A 255 -0.77 -0.37 4.73
CA SER A 255 -1.61 -0.58 3.54
C SER A 255 -2.26 0.70 3.03
N LYS A 256 -2.62 1.61 3.96
CA LYS A 256 -3.28 2.87 3.67
C LYS A 256 -2.29 3.93 3.19
N VAL A 257 -1.10 3.98 3.78
CA VAL A 257 0.03 4.82 3.30
C VAL A 257 0.31 4.53 1.82
N ALA A 258 0.41 3.26 1.44
CA ALA A 258 0.63 2.86 0.05
C ALA A 258 -0.53 3.28 -0.88
N GLY A 259 -1.77 3.14 -0.41
CA GLY A 259 -2.96 3.59 -1.15
C GLY A 259 -3.02 5.11 -1.36
N LEU A 260 -2.59 5.91 -0.36
CA LEU A 260 -2.56 7.38 -0.46
C LEU A 260 -1.48 7.83 -1.46
N ALA A 261 -0.31 7.19 -1.45
CA ALA A 261 0.75 7.45 -2.42
C ALA A 261 0.27 7.19 -3.86
N LEU A 262 -0.39 6.05 -4.07
CA LEU A 262 -0.97 5.68 -5.36
C LEU A 262 -2.02 6.71 -5.82
N LEU A 263 -2.95 7.07 -4.93
CA LEU A 263 -4.02 8.02 -5.25
C LEU A 263 -3.45 9.37 -5.67
N ALA A 264 -2.54 9.94 -4.86
CA ALA A 264 -1.92 11.22 -5.17
C ALA A 264 -1.18 11.21 -6.51
N ARG A 265 -0.40 10.16 -6.81
CA ARG A 265 0.33 10.06 -8.08
C ARG A 265 -0.61 9.91 -9.27
N LEU A 266 -1.51 8.94 -9.22
CA LEU A 266 -2.32 8.56 -10.37
C LEU A 266 -3.23 9.72 -10.79
N PHE A 267 -3.85 10.40 -9.84
CA PHE A 267 -4.81 11.46 -10.12
C PHE A 267 -4.13 12.71 -10.68
N ASN A 268 -2.98 13.08 -10.12
CA ASN A 268 -2.21 14.24 -10.59
C ASN A 268 -1.63 14.03 -12.00
N ILE A 269 -1.19 12.81 -12.32
CA ILE A 269 -0.57 12.53 -13.63
C ILE A 269 -1.63 12.25 -14.70
N VAL A 270 -2.60 11.38 -14.41
CA VAL A 270 -3.53 10.85 -15.45
C VAL A 270 -4.78 11.69 -15.59
N PHE A 271 -5.28 12.30 -14.52
CA PHE A 271 -6.57 13.00 -14.50
C PHE A 271 -6.49 14.51 -14.23
N PRO A 272 -5.52 15.29 -14.78
CA PRO A 272 -5.49 16.73 -14.58
C PRO A 272 -6.69 17.44 -15.24
N SER A 273 -7.20 16.90 -16.35
CA SER A 273 -8.37 17.42 -17.09
C SER A 273 -9.71 17.16 -16.41
N LEU A 274 -9.77 16.17 -15.51
CA LEU A 274 -10.97 15.78 -14.76
C LEU A 274 -10.89 16.20 -13.29
N SER A 275 -10.07 17.22 -12.98
CA SER A 275 -9.82 17.69 -11.62
C SER A 275 -11.10 18.01 -10.86
N THR A 276 -11.98 18.82 -11.44
CA THR A 276 -13.26 19.18 -10.82
C THR A 276 -14.09 17.96 -10.45
N GLN A 277 -14.14 16.94 -11.31
CA GLN A 277 -14.94 15.74 -11.09
C GLN A 277 -14.36 14.87 -9.97
N TRP A 278 -13.05 14.58 -10.00
CA TRP A 278 -12.49 13.76 -8.94
C TRP A 278 -12.41 14.50 -7.60
N HIS A 279 -12.15 15.81 -7.58
CA HIS A 279 -12.23 16.61 -6.34
C HIS A 279 -13.62 16.48 -5.71
N PHE A 280 -14.68 16.71 -6.49
CA PHE A 280 -16.06 16.60 -5.99
C PHE A 280 -16.39 15.21 -5.45
N ILE A 281 -15.98 14.15 -6.15
CA ILE A 281 -16.20 12.77 -5.68
C ILE A 281 -15.42 12.51 -4.39
N LEU A 282 -14.14 12.87 -4.33
CA LEU A 282 -13.32 12.66 -3.13
C LEU A 282 -13.81 13.49 -1.94
N GLU A 283 -14.31 14.70 -2.14
CA GLU A 283 -14.93 15.53 -1.10
C GLU A 283 -16.11 14.82 -0.46
N ILE A 284 -17.03 14.28 -1.26
CA ILE A 284 -18.19 13.53 -0.75
C ILE A 284 -17.72 12.31 0.05
N LEU A 285 -16.81 11.50 -0.52
CA LEU A 285 -16.29 10.31 0.16
C LEU A 285 -15.60 10.67 1.49
N THR A 286 -14.87 11.79 1.51
CA THR A 286 -14.14 12.29 2.68
C THR A 286 -15.08 12.75 3.78
N ILE A 287 -16.08 13.57 3.43
CA ILE A 287 -17.12 14.04 4.37
C ILE A 287 -17.88 12.83 4.95
N CYS A 288 -18.31 11.89 4.10
CA CYS A 288 -18.99 10.68 4.54
C CYS A 288 -18.11 9.83 5.46
N SER A 289 -16.82 9.69 5.17
CA SER A 289 -15.88 8.90 5.98
C SER A 289 -15.64 9.51 7.36
N MET A 290 -15.48 10.84 7.45
CA MET A 290 -15.34 11.54 8.73
C MET A 290 -16.60 11.42 9.58
N ILE A 291 -17.77 11.64 8.98
CA ILE A 291 -19.06 11.60 9.71
C ILE A 291 -19.35 10.18 10.18
N LEU A 292 -19.36 9.19 9.28
CA LEU A 292 -19.72 7.81 9.61
C LEU A 292 -18.69 7.20 10.57
N GLY A 293 -17.39 7.36 10.28
CA GLY A 293 -16.32 6.82 11.12
C GLY A 293 -16.41 7.31 12.57
N ASN A 294 -16.62 8.61 12.79
CA ASN A 294 -16.73 9.16 14.14
C ASN A 294 -18.05 8.78 14.84
N LEU A 295 -19.19 8.87 14.14
CA LEU A 295 -20.49 8.56 14.75
C LEU A 295 -20.61 7.08 15.13
N VAL A 296 -20.19 6.18 14.25
CA VAL A 296 -20.29 4.74 14.50
C VAL A 296 -19.28 4.29 15.55
N ALA A 297 -18.08 4.90 15.61
CA ALA A 297 -17.08 4.60 16.64
C ALA A 297 -17.61 4.76 18.07
N ILE A 298 -18.42 5.81 18.33
CA ILE A 298 -19.01 6.08 19.67
C ILE A 298 -19.89 4.94 20.15
N THR A 299 -20.57 4.25 19.22
CA THR A 299 -21.50 3.15 19.54
C THR A 299 -20.81 1.80 19.68
N GLN A 300 -19.52 1.69 19.33
CA GLN A 300 -18.82 0.41 19.39
C GLN A 300 -18.49 0.00 20.81
N THR A 301 -18.73 -1.27 21.12
CA THR A 301 -18.39 -1.88 22.41
C THR A 301 -17.04 -2.59 22.40
N SER A 302 -16.57 -3.05 21.23
CA SER A 302 -15.27 -3.69 21.10
C SER A 302 -14.19 -2.69 20.72
N MET A 303 -13.07 -2.74 21.45
CA MET A 303 -11.92 -1.83 21.24
C MET A 303 -11.40 -1.90 19.80
N LYS A 304 -11.32 -3.12 19.22
CA LYS A 304 -10.84 -3.32 17.85
C LYS A 304 -11.78 -2.70 16.80
N ARG A 305 -13.10 -2.86 16.93
CA ARG A 305 -14.05 -2.20 16.01
C ARG A 305 -14.03 -0.69 16.20
N MET A 306 -13.94 -0.20 17.43
CA MET A 306 -13.82 1.23 17.71
C MET A 306 -12.57 1.81 17.01
N LEU A 307 -11.43 1.14 17.10
CA LEU A 307 -10.20 1.52 16.41
C LEU A 307 -10.33 1.40 14.88
N ALA A 308 -11.08 0.44 14.37
CA ALA A 308 -11.36 0.31 12.94
C ALA A 308 -12.13 1.52 12.41
N TYR A 309 -13.21 1.93 13.09
CA TYR A 309 -13.98 3.12 12.73
C TYR A 309 -13.22 4.43 12.93
N SER A 310 -12.40 4.52 13.99
CA SER A 310 -11.42 5.60 14.12
C SER A 310 -10.50 5.63 12.89
N SER A 311 -9.94 4.49 12.47
CA SER A 311 -9.10 4.44 11.28
C SER A 311 -9.81 4.86 9.97
N ILE A 312 -11.13 4.69 9.88
CA ILE A 312 -11.94 5.15 8.74
C ILE A 312 -12.06 6.68 8.76
N SER A 313 -12.36 7.29 9.91
CA SER A 313 -12.45 8.75 10.01
C SER A 313 -11.09 9.42 9.84
N GLN A 314 -10.03 8.81 10.34
CA GLN A 314 -8.64 9.29 10.22
C GLN A 314 -8.17 9.39 8.77
N ILE A 315 -8.57 8.44 7.90
CA ILE A 315 -8.32 8.57 6.46
C ILE A 315 -9.11 9.73 5.86
N GLY A 316 -10.33 9.99 6.33
CA GLY A 316 -11.07 11.19 5.93
C GLY A 316 -10.25 12.46 6.14
N TYR A 317 -9.64 12.64 7.32
CA TYR A 317 -8.77 13.81 7.57
C TYR A 317 -7.55 13.87 6.65
N LEU A 318 -6.93 12.72 6.37
CA LEU A 318 -5.80 12.64 5.44
C LEU A 318 -6.18 13.01 4.00
N MET A 319 -7.37 12.62 3.55
CA MET A 319 -7.87 12.92 2.22
C MET A 319 -8.07 14.43 1.98
N ILE A 320 -8.33 15.22 3.03
CA ILE A 320 -8.43 16.69 2.91
C ILE A 320 -7.16 17.25 2.27
N GLY A 321 -5.98 16.78 2.69
CA GLY A 321 -4.71 17.24 2.13
C GLY A 321 -4.48 16.82 0.67
N ILE A 322 -5.10 15.74 0.21
CA ILE A 322 -5.06 15.36 -1.22
C ILE A 322 -6.03 16.20 -2.04
N ILE A 323 -7.22 16.46 -1.50
CA ILE A 323 -8.28 17.20 -2.19
C ILE A 323 -7.86 18.64 -2.49
N THR A 324 -7.04 19.29 -1.65
CA THR A 324 -6.59 20.65 -1.97
C THR A 324 -5.60 20.69 -3.14
N ALA A 325 -4.96 19.56 -3.47
CA ALA A 325 -4.02 19.37 -4.57
C ALA A 325 -2.92 20.46 -4.69
N ASP A 326 -2.54 21.04 -3.56
CA ASP A 326 -1.50 22.05 -3.46
C ASP A 326 -0.35 21.55 -2.57
N PHE A 327 0.78 22.25 -2.60
CA PHE A 327 1.95 21.87 -1.83
C PHE A 327 1.67 21.83 -0.32
N ASN A 328 0.86 22.77 0.18
CA ASN A 328 0.45 22.82 1.60
C ASN A 328 -0.46 21.64 1.97
N GLY A 329 -1.34 21.22 1.06
CA GLY A 329 -2.15 20.01 1.19
C GLY A 329 -1.31 18.75 1.36
N TYR A 330 -0.42 18.46 0.41
CA TYR A 330 0.42 17.26 0.47
C TYR A 330 1.34 17.25 1.69
N THR A 331 1.92 18.41 2.05
CA THR A 331 2.75 18.51 3.26
C THR A 331 1.94 18.26 4.52
N SER A 332 0.73 18.82 4.64
CA SER A 332 -0.15 18.56 5.79
C SER A 332 -0.52 17.07 5.92
N MET A 333 -0.79 16.40 4.80
CA MET A 333 -1.06 14.97 4.75
C MET A 333 0.16 14.15 5.22
N ILE A 334 1.37 14.47 4.74
CA ILE A 334 2.60 13.76 5.14
C ILE A 334 2.89 13.93 6.64
N VAL A 335 2.72 15.14 7.16
CA VAL A 335 2.88 15.43 8.59
C VAL A 335 1.84 14.67 9.42
N TYR A 336 0.59 14.64 8.97
CA TYR A 336 -0.45 13.88 9.66
C TYR A 336 -0.20 12.37 9.63
N LEU A 337 0.29 11.83 8.50
CA LEU A 337 0.69 10.42 8.40
C LEU A 337 1.78 10.07 9.40
N LEU A 338 2.79 10.92 9.55
CA LEU A 338 3.84 10.73 10.54
C LEU A 338 3.25 10.59 11.95
N PHE A 339 2.34 11.49 12.36
CA PHE A 339 1.68 11.40 13.66
C PHE A 339 0.75 10.20 13.77
N TYR A 340 0.09 9.80 12.68
CA TYR A 340 -0.80 8.64 12.69
C TYR A 340 -0.06 7.30 12.81
N ILE A 341 1.22 7.24 12.42
CA ILE A 341 2.07 6.04 12.56
C ILE A 341 2.43 5.74 14.02
N PHE A 342 2.56 6.77 14.88
CA PHE A 342 3.06 6.66 16.26
C PHE A 342 1.94 6.76 17.30
#